data_AF-A0A1H3TF45-F1
#
_entry.id   AF-A0A1H3TF45-F1
#
_cell.length_a   1.000
_cell.length_b   1.000
_cell.length_c   1.000
_cell.angle_alpha   90.00
_cell.angle_beta   90.00
_cell.angle_gamma   90.00
#
_symmetry.space_group_name_H-M   'P 1'
#
loop_
_entity.id
_entity.type
_entity.pdbx_description
1 polymer ?
#
loop_
_entity_poly.entity_id
_entity_poly.type
_entity_poly.pdbx_seq_one_letter_code
_entity_poly.pdbx_strand_id
1 'polypeptide(L)'
;MLLYDFGSKQELVSAVLAEARRRGATRLAENLPPEAGSPEERLRGIWAWISAPERAAFVRLFFEVHADGLAHPENYPNRAEAITDWFNTLSATFRDITTGPDDTVTPTLVMAVIRGLLFDLTTTGDRRRTDRALDRFCELLRH
;
A
#
# COMPACT_ATOMS: atom_id res chain seq x y z
N MET A 1 2.81 -24.32 -21.92
CA MET A 1 4.27 -24.42 -22.09
C MET A 1 4.88 -23.19 -21.42
N LEU A 2 5.13 -23.28 -20.11
CA LEU A 2 5.54 -22.14 -19.25
C LEU A 2 7.07 -22.03 -19.06
N LEU A 3 7.83 -22.93 -19.68
CA LEU A 3 9.29 -23.05 -19.54
C LEU A 3 10.07 -22.39 -20.69
N TYR A 4 9.41 -21.82 -21.71
CA TYR A 4 10.13 -21.18 -22.83
C TYR A 4 10.41 -19.69 -22.58
N ASP A 5 9.58 -19.03 -21.77
CA ASP A 5 9.73 -17.60 -21.42
C ASP A 5 10.35 -17.38 -20.03
N PHE A 6 10.41 -18.41 -19.18
CA PHE A 6 10.96 -18.34 -17.83
C PHE A 6 11.96 -19.48 -17.62
N GLY A 7 13.21 -19.12 -17.36
CA GLY A 7 14.33 -20.03 -17.09
C GLY A 7 14.21 -20.78 -15.76
N SER A 8 13.28 -20.39 -14.87
CA SER A 8 12.96 -21.14 -13.64
C SER A 8 11.55 -20.91 -13.12
N LYS A 9 11.09 -21.78 -12.20
CA LYS A 9 9.82 -21.61 -11.46
C LYS A 9 9.82 -20.31 -10.65
N GLN A 10 10.97 -19.92 -10.11
CA GLN A 10 11.17 -18.71 -9.33
C GLN A 10 10.98 -17.46 -10.20
N GLU A 11 11.52 -17.48 -11.42
CA GLU A 11 11.30 -16.40 -12.40
C GLU A 11 9.83 -16.27 -12.79
N LEU A 12 9.13 -17.39 -13.01
CA LEU A 12 7.70 -17.38 -13.27
C LEU A 12 6.90 -16.79 -12.08
N VAL A 13 7.22 -17.20 -10.85
CA VAL A 13 6.56 -16.68 -9.65
C VAL A 13 6.81 -15.18 -9.50
N SER A 14 8.07 -14.73 -9.65
CA SER A 14 8.43 -13.31 -9.60
C SER A 14 7.69 -12.51 -10.67
N ALA A 15 7.61 -13.00 -11.91
CA ALA A 15 6.89 -12.33 -12.99
C ALA A 15 5.38 -12.24 -12.74
N VAL A 16 4.76 -13.30 -12.21
CA VAL A 16 3.34 -13.30 -11.83
C VAL A 16 3.08 -12.32 -10.69
N LEU A 17 3.96 -12.28 -9.69
CA LEU A 17 3.87 -11.35 -8.56
C LEU A 17 4.04 -9.89 -9.02
N ALA A 18 4.98 -9.62 -9.92
CA ALA A 18 5.18 -8.29 -10.52
C ALA A 18 3.96 -7.83 -11.33
N GLU A 19 3.36 -8.72 -12.12
CA GLU A 19 2.14 -8.41 -12.87
C GLU A 19 0.92 -8.21 -11.95
N ALA A 20 0.78 -9.03 -10.90
CA ALA A 20 -0.27 -8.87 -9.90
C ALA A 20 -0.13 -7.55 -9.15
N ARG A 21 1.09 -7.14 -8.82
CA ARG A 21 1.41 -5.83 -8.25
C ARG A 21 1.01 -4.71 -9.19
N ARG A 22 1.40 -4.76 -10.46
CA ARG A 22 1.07 -3.73 -11.47
C ARG A 22 -0.44 -3.54 -11.58
N ARG A 23 -1.19 -4.63 -11.76
CA ARG A 23 -2.67 -4.60 -11.82
C ARG A 23 -3.29 -4.08 -10.52
N GLY A 24 -2.72 -4.45 -9.38
CA GLY A 24 -3.10 -3.96 -8.07
C GLY A 24 -2.98 -2.45 -7.94
N ALA A 25 -1.82 -1.92 -8.29
CA ALA A 25 -1.53 -0.49 -8.25
C ALA A 25 -2.46 0.30 -9.20
N THR A 26 -2.69 -0.17 -10.43
CA THR A 26 -3.62 0.46 -11.37
C THR A 26 -5.04 0.50 -10.83
N ARG A 27 -5.56 -0.65 -10.36
CA ARG A 27 -6.93 -0.71 -9.81
C ARG A 27 -7.09 0.20 -8.60
N LEU A 28 -6.08 0.27 -7.75
CA LEU A 28 -6.12 1.17 -6.63
C LEU A 28 -6.16 2.63 -7.10
N ALA A 29 -5.26 3.05 -7.98
CA ALA A 29 -5.24 4.43 -8.49
C ALA A 29 -6.59 4.84 -9.13
N GLU A 30 -7.25 3.92 -9.83
CA GLU A 30 -8.55 4.13 -10.46
C GLU A 30 -9.73 4.18 -9.46
N ASN A 31 -9.59 3.56 -8.29
CA ASN A 31 -10.69 3.36 -7.34
C ASN A 31 -10.45 4.05 -5.98
N LEU A 32 -9.35 4.78 -5.83
CA LEU A 32 -9.13 5.64 -4.68
C LEU A 32 -10.25 6.70 -4.63
N PRO A 33 -10.80 7.00 -3.44
CA PRO A 33 -11.79 8.06 -3.31
C PRO A 33 -11.24 9.38 -3.86
N PRO A 34 -12.08 10.20 -4.54
CA PRO A 34 -11.65 11.50 -5.04
C PRO A 34 -11.11 12.38 -3.90
N GLU A 35 -10.21 13.32 -4.22
CA GLU A 35 -9.50 14.19 -3.27
C GLU A 35 -10.40 15.20 -2.50
N ALA A 36 -11.71 15.00 -2.47
CA ALA A 36 -12.65 15.87 -1.78
C ALA A 36 -12.67 15.61 -0.26
N GLY A 37 -12.81 16.69 0.51
CA GLY A 37 -12.92 16.65 1.98
C GLY A 37 -11.65 17.09 2.71
N SER A 38 -11.65 16.93 4.03
CA SER A 38 -10.48 17.09 4.88
C SER A 38 -9.48 15.94 4.68
N PRO A 39 -8.19 16.11 5.01
CA PRO A 39 -7.19 15.04 4.97
C PRO A 39 -7.62 13.78 5.75
N GLU A 40 -8.29 13.97 6.87
CA GLU A 40 -8.77 12.87 7.70
C GLU A 40 -9.89 12.07 7.04
N GLU A 41 -10.84 12.76 6.38
CA GLU A 41 -11.92 12.11 5.65
C GLU A 41 -11.35 11.31 4.48
N ARG A 42 -10.35 11.85 3.77
CA ARG A 42 -9.62 11.10 2.75
C ARG A 42 -8.94 9.87 3.35
N LEU A 43 -8.22 10.01 4.46
CA LEU A 43 -7.51 8.90 5.09
C LEU A 43 -8.47 7.81 5.58
N ARG A 44 -9.60 8.18 6.19
CA ARG A 44 -10.66 7.25 6.59
C ARG A 44 -11.30 6.57 5.38
N GLY A 45 -11.55 7.30 4.30
CA GLY A 45 -12.09 6.75 3.06
C GLY A 45 -11.16 5.73 2.42
N ILE A 46 -9.86 6.06 2.33
CA ILE A 46 -8.83 5.16 1.82
C ILE A 46 -8.75 3.90 2.69
N TRP A 47 -8.73 4.06 4.01
CA TRP A 47 -8.70 2.93 4.93
C TRP A 47 -9.93 2.04 4.80
N ALA A 48 -11.12 2.61 4.82
CA ALA A 48 -12.37 1.85 4.68
C ALA A 48 -12.39 1.07 3.35
N TRP A 49 -11.85 1.67 2.29
CA TRP A 49 -11.66 0.99 1.02
C TRP A 49 -10.65 -0.16 1.14
N ILE A 50 -9.39 0.10 1.49
CA ILE A 50 -8.32 -0.92 1.41
C ILE A 50 -8.47 -2.04 2.44
N SER A 51 -9.07 -1.75 3.60
CA SER A 51 -9.32 -2.72 4.68
C SER A 51 -10.59 -3.54 4.51
N ALA A 52 -11.34 -3.34 3.42
CA ALA A 52 -12.57 -4.08 3.15
C ALA A 52 -12.29 -5.59 2.96
N PRO A 53 -13.15 -6.49 3.49
CA PRO A 53 -12.95 -7.94 3.39
C PRO A 53 -12.73 -8.45 1.96
N GLU A 54 -13.39 -7.84 0.97
CA GLU A 54 -13.29 -8.20 -0.45
C GLU A 54 -11.88 -7.96 -1.02
N ARG A 55 -11.07 -7.12 -0.35
CA ARG A 55 -9.68 -6.79 -0.74
C ARG A 55 -8.65 -7.51 0.14
N ALA A 56 -9.06 -8.30 1.12
CA ALA A 56 -8.13 -8.96 2.05
C ALA A 56 -7.12 -9.88 1.33
N ALA A 57 -7.55 -10.61 0.31
CA ALA A 57 -6.66 -11.46 -0.49
C ALA A 57 -5.61 -10.62 -1.26
N PHE A 58 -6.00 -9.45 -1.75
CA PHE A 58 -5.09 -8.52 -2.41
C PHE A 58 -4.05 -7.95 -1.43
N VAL A 59 -4.48 -7.55 -0.24
CA VAL A 59 -3.58 -7.03 0.81
C VAL A 59 -2.57 -8.09 1.26
N ARG A 60 -2.99 -9.36 1.39
CA ARG A 60 -2.07 -10.48 1.67
C ARG A 60 -1.01 -10.65 0.59
N LEU A 61 -1.45 -10.71 -0.66
CA LEU A 61 -0.54 -10.82 -1.80
C LEU A 61 0.45 -9.64 -1.83
N PHE A 62 -0.02 -8.43 -1.55
CA PHE A 62 0.86 -7.27 -1.44
C PHE A 62 1.97 -7.49 -0.39
N PHE A 63 1.64 -7.97 0.81
CA PHE A 63 2.65 -8.25 1.84
C PHE A 63 3.59 -9.40 1.45
N GLU A 64 3.08 -10.46 0.84
CA GLU A 64 3.91 -11.58 0.35
C GLU A 64 4.96 -11.10 -0.65
N VAL A 65 4.57 -10.26 -1.62
CA VAL A 65 5.48 -9.67 -2.61
C VAL A 65 6.53 -8.76 -1.95
N HIS A 66 6.12 -7.99 -0.93
CA HIS A 66 7.05 -7.12 -0.20
C HIS A 66 8.06 -7.92 0.62
N ALA A 67 7.59 -8.95 1.33
CA ALA A 67 8.45 -9.83 2.11
C ALA A 67 9.43 -10.60 1.20
N ASP A 68 8.95 -11.12 0.06
CA ASP A 68 9.79 -11.81 -0.91
C ASP A 68 10.85 -10.87 -1.51
N GLY A 69 10.48 -9.64 -1.88
CA GLY A 69 11.43 -8.65 -2.38
C GLY A 69 12.47 -8.18 -1.35
N LEU A 70 12.17 -8.30 -0.05
CA LEU A 70 13.13 -8.07 1.03
C LEU A 70 14.07 -9.28 1.21
N ALA A 71 13.55 -10.49 1.07
CA ALA A 71 14.30 -11.72 1.23
C ALA A 71 15.21 -12.04 0.03
N HIS A 72 14.74 -11.74 -1.18
CA HIS A 72 15.38 -12.06 -2.46
C HIS A 72 15.52 -10.82 -3.35
N PRO A 73 16.29 -9.79 -2.93
CA PRO A 73 16.37 -8.50 -3.62
C PRO A 73 16.88 -8.59 -5.06
N GLU A 74 17.66 -9.62 -5.41
CA GLU A 74 18.17 -9.90 -6.75
C GLU A 74 17.07 -10.19 -7.77
N ASN A 75 15.91 -10.67 -7.31
CA ASN A 75 14.76 -10.98 -8.17
C ASN A 75 13.94 -9.72 -8.53
N TYR A 76 14.27 -8.56 -7.92
CA TYR A 76 13.51 -7.32 -8.05
C TYR A 76 14.44 -6.11 -8.28
N PRO A 77 15.02 -5.96 -9.49
CA PRO A 77 15.98 -4.90 -9.81
C PRO A 77 15.43 -3.48 -9.60
N ASN A 78 14.11 -3.27 -9.73
CA ASN A 78 13.43 -1.98 -9.49
C ASN A 78 12.60 -1.98 -8.19
N ARG A 79 13.04 -2.70 -7.14
CA ARG A 79 12.27 -2.87 -5.89
C ARG A 79 11.84 -1.56 -5.24
N ALA A 80 12.72 -0.56 -5.23
CA ALA A 80 12.46 0.70 -4.56
C ALA A 80 11.27 1.38 -5.24
N GLU A 81 11.38 1.57 -6.56
CA GLU A 81 10.37 2.21 -7.40
C GLU A 81 9.03 1.47 -7.35
N ALA A 82 9.05 0.14 -7.44
CA ALA A 82 7.82 -0.65 -7.39
C ALA A 82 7.14 -0.54 -6.00
N ILE A 83 7.91 -0.51 -4.91
CA ILE A 83 7.42 -0.34 -3.52
C ILE A 83 6.96 1.10 -3.30
N THR A 84 7.55 2.04 -4.03
CA THR A 84 7.30 3.47 -3.88
C THR A 84 6.35 4.09 -4.87
N ASP A 85 5.94 3.42 -5.92
CA ASP A 85 4.96 3.96 -6.87
C ASP A 85 3.63 4.26 -6.20
N TRP A 86 3.30 3.49 -5.16
CA TRP A 86 2.16 3.82 -4.30
C TRP A 86 2.44 5.02 -3.37
N PHE A 87 3.69 5.26 -2.94
CA PHE A 87 4.05 6.51 -2.26
C PHE A 87 3.77 7.72 -3.16
N ASN A 88 4.05 7.66 -4.46
CA ASN A 88 3.79 8.80 -5.35
C ASN A 88 2.29 9.13 -5.46
N THR A 89 1.43 8.11 -5.60
CA THR A 89 -0.03 8.31 -5.66
C THR A 89 -0.58 8.88 -4.35
N LEU A 90 -0.13 8.37 -3.19
CA LEU A 90 -0.64 8.84 -1.90
C LEU A 90 -0.03 10.16 -1.45
N SER A 91 1.24 10.44 -1.76
CA SER A 91 1.83 11.77 -1.57
C SER A 91 1.04 12.84 -2.31
N ALA A 92 0.55 12.55 -3.53
CA ALA A 92 -0.31 13.48 -4.27
C ALA A 92 -1.63 13.76 -3.54
N THR A 93 -2.24 12.71 -2.96
CA THR A 93 -3.51 12.78 -2.19
C THR A 93 -3.41 13.57 -0.89
N PHE A 94 -2.19 13.73 -0.36
CA PHE A 94 -1.93 14.34 0.94
C PHE A 94 -1.05 15.59 0.89
N ARG A 95 -0.92 16.23 -0.29
CA ARG A 95 -0.14 17.47 -0.44
C ARG A 95 -0.56 18.62 0.47
N ASP A 96 -1.78 18.60 0.98
CA ASP A 96 -2.30 19.63 1.89
C ASP A 96 -1.95 19.40 3.36
N ILE A 97 -1.44 18.22 3.73
CA ILE A 97 -0.86 17.96 5.05
C ILE A 97 0.67 18.02 5.04
N THR A 98 1.30 18.17 3.88
CA THR A 98 2.75 18.29 3.81
C THR A 98 3.20 19.69 4.22
N THR A 99 4.36 19.79 4.86
CA THR A 99 4.95 21.06 5.33
C THR A 99 5.59 21.90 4.21
N GLY A 100 5.43 21.45 2.95
CA GLY A 100 5.91 22.10 1.75
C GLY A 100 5.91 21.15 0.54
N PRO A 101 6.28 21.65 -0.65
CA PRO A 101 6.34 20.85 -1.87
C PRO A 101 7.41 19.74 -1.84
N ASP A 102 8.43 19.86 -0.98
CA ASP A 102 9.54 18.90 -0.84
C ASP A 102 9.41 17.98 0.38
N ASP A 103 8.29 18.04 1.11
CA ASP A 103 8.09 17.23 2.31
C ASP A 103 7.77 15.77 1.94
N THR A 104 8.80 14.95 2.10
CA THR A 104 8.77 13.49 1.93
C THR A 104 8.51 12.75 3.23
N VAL A 105 8.59 13.43 4.37
CA VAL A 105 8.50 12.83 5.72
C VAL A 105 7.04 12.55 6.06
N THR A 106 6.14 13.51 5.85
CA THR A 106 4.72 13.35 6.17
C THR A 106 4.06 12.20 5.38
N PRO A 107 4.22 12.11 4.05
CA PRO A 107 3.68 10.97 3.30
C PRO A 107 4.28 9.64 3.73
N THR A 108 5.58 9.61 4.08
CA THR A 108 6.25 8.42 4.60
C THR A 108 5.61 7.95 5.91
N LEU A 109 5.33 8.87 6.83
CA LEU A 109 4.68 8.57 8.11
C LEU A 109 3.27 8.01 7.92
N VAL A 110 2.43 8.69 7.14
CA VAL A 110 1.05 8.25 6.85
C VAL A 110 1.06 6.82 6.29
N MET A 111 1.99 6.56 5.37
CA MET A 111 2.14 5.23 4.77
C MET A 111 2.63 4.17 5.74
N ALA A 112 3.57 4.50 6.62
CA ALA A 112 4.02 3.59 7.65
C ALA A 112 2.86 3.16 8.56
N VAL A 113 2.00 4.12 8.95
CA VAL A 113 0.81 3.85 9.76
C VAL A 113 -0.18 2.96 9.01
N ILE A 114 -0.58 3.34 7.79
CA ILE A 114 -1.55 2.56 7.00
C ILE A 114 -1.04 1.13 6.74
N ARG A 115 0.22 0.97 6.32
CA ARG A 115 0.82 -0.35 6.09
C ARG A 115 0.87 -1.18 7.37
N GLY A 116 1.27 -0.58 8.49
CA GLY A 116 1.32 -1.25 9.79
C GLY A 116 -0.06 -1.73 10.24
N LEU A 117 -1.09 -0.89 10.11
CA LEU A 117 -2.47 -1.24 10.46
C LEU A 117 -3.05 -2.32 9.54
N LEU A 118 -2.75 -2.29 8.24
CA LEU A 118 -3.16 -3.34 7.31
C LEU A 118 -2.51 -4.68 7.62
N PHE A 119 -1.22 -4.68 7.96
CA PHE A 119 -0.50 -5.88 8.36
C PHE A 119 -1.11 -6.47 9.64
N ASP A 120 -1.36 -5.61 10.62
CA ASP A 120 -1.95 -5.99 11.90
C ASP A 120 -3.38 -6.52 11.76
N LEU A 121 -4.22 -5.86 10.95
CA LEU A 121 -5.56 -6.36 10.62
C LEU A 121 -5.50 -7.72 9.92
N THR A 122 -4.60 -7.87 8.95
CA THR A 122 -4.45 -9.13 8.20
C THR A 122 -4.01 -10.29 9.09
N THR A 123 -3.18 -9.99 10.10
CA THR A 123 -2.63 -10.97 11.03
C THR A 123 -3.61 -11.33 12.14
N THR A 124 -4.29 -10.33 12.72
CA THR A 124 -5.10 -10.51 13.94
C THR A 124 -6.59 -10.63 13.68
N GLY A 125 -7.09 -10.08 12.56
CA GLY A 125 -8.52 -9.95 12.28
C GLY A 125 -9.26 -8.93 13.16
N ASP A 126 -8.57 -8.23 14.07
CA ASP A 126 -9.19 -7.27 15.00
C ASP A 126 -9.47 -5.92 14.33
N ARG A 127 -10.53 -5.90 13.53
CA ARG A 127 -11.01 -4.72 12.80
C ARG A 127 -11.29 -3.53 13.71
N ARG A 128 -11.90 -3.78 14.87
CA ARG A 128 -12.29 -2.71 15.80
C ARG A 128 -11.06 -1.99 16.35
N ARG A 129 -9.99 -2.73 16.68
CA ARG A 129 -8.75 -2.14 17.18
C ARG A 129 -8.00 -1.36 16.10
N THR A 130 -7.92 -1.89 14.88
CA THR A 130 -7.21 -1.21 13.79
C THR A 130 -7.95 0.03 13.28
N ASP A 131 -9.29 0.00 13.23
CA ASP A 131 -10.12 1.19 12.94
C ASP A 131 -9.87 2.31 13.96
N ARG A 132 -9.92 1.97 15.26
CA ARG A 132 -9.68 2.95 16.32
C ARG A 132 -8.26 3.52 16.32
N ALA A 133 -7.26 2.71 15.94
CA ALA A 133 -5.89 3.17 15.83
C ALA A 133 -5.74 4.17 14.68
N LEU A 134 -6.42 3.96 13.56
CA LEU A 134 -6.47 4.95 12.49
C LEU A 134 -7.15 6.23 12.93
N ASP A 135 -8.33 6.14 13.56
CA ASP A 135 -9.03 7.32 14.05
C ASP A 135 -8.16 8.16 14.97
N ARG A 136 -7.40 7.50 15.86
CA ARG A 136 -6.44 8.18 16.73
C ARG A 136 -5.31 8.84 15.95
N PHE A 137 -4.82 8.22 14.88
CA PHE A 137 -3.81 8.84 14.02
C PHE A 137 -4.37 10.08 13.30
N CYS A 138 -5.60 10.02 12.78
CA CYS A 138 -6.28 11.19 12.21
C CYS A 138 -6.38 12.36 13.20
N GLU A 139 -6.68 12.08 14.47
CA GLU A 139 -6.72 13.12 15.52
C GLU A 139 -5.35 13.76 15.76
N LEU A 140 -4.25 12.99 15.67
CA LEU A 140 -2.90 13.51 15.85
C LEU A 140 -2.43 14.42 14.71
N LEU A 141 -2.99 14.27 13.51
CA LEU A 141 -2.71 15.14 12.36
C LEU A 141 -3.40 16.52 12.46
N ARG A 142 -4.26 16.75 13.46
CA ARG A 142 -4.97 18.03 13.68
C ARG A 142 -4.12 19.10 14.37
N HIS A 143 -2.98 18.73 14.92
CA HIS A 143 -2.12 19.56 15.77
C HIS A 143 -0.83 19.93 15.05
#